data_AF-A0A5J4QPX5-F1
#
_entry.id   AF-A0A5J4QPX5-F1
#
_cell.length_a   1.000
_cell.length_b   1.000
_cell.length_c   1.000
_cell.angle_alpha   90.00
_cell.angle_beta   90.00
_cell.angle_gamma   90.00
#
_symmetry.space_group_name_H-M   'P 1'
#
loop_
_entity.id
_entity.type
_entity.pdbx_description
1 polymer ?
#
loop_
_entity_poly.entity_id
_entity_poly.type
_entity_poly.pdbx_seq_one_letter_code
_entity_poly.pdbx_strand_id
1 'polypeptide(L)'
;NQRQTISQYRDNDLKYRYVKMQGQMTEENIYQLGRLFENRDSIKIVRKQVEQYEQLVKEQAEKVERARRNADEVERLQKEAEALKEKK
;
A
#
# COMPACT_ATOMS: atom_id res chain seq x y z
N ASN A 1 -15.29 14.49 -26.29
CA ASN A 1 -15.75 15.38 -25.21
C ASN A 1 -14.79 15.24 -24.03
N GLN A 2 -13.99 16.26 -23.69
CA GLN A 2 -12.83 16.14 -22.78
C GLN A 2 -13.19 15.61 -21.37
N ARG A 3 -14.39 15.92 -20.86
CA ARG A 3 -14.85 15.47 -19.53
C ARG A 3 -14.99 13.94 -19.43
N GLN A 4 -15.42 13.28 -20.49
CA GLN A 4 -15.59 11.83 -20.52
C GLN A 4 -14.23 11.12 -20.46
N THR A 5 -13.25 11.64 -21.20
CA THR A 5 -11.88 11.13 -21.22
C THR A 5 -11.20 11.24 -19.84
N ILE A 6 -11.37 12.37 -19.15
CA ILE A 6 -10.82 12.55 -17.79
C ILE A 6 -11.47 11.57 -16.80
N SER A 7 -12.77 11.33 -16.90
CA SER A 7 -13.45 10.34 -16.05
C SER A 7 -12.91 8.93 -16.29
N GLN A 8 -12.73 8.55 -17.56
CA GLN A 8 -12.18 7.23 -17.92
C GLN A 8 -10.77 7.01 -17.37
N TYR A 9 -9.90 8.03 -17.43
CA TYR A 9 -8.56 7.90 -16.86
C TYR A 9 -8.57 7.70 -15.34
N ARG A 10 -9.47 8.39 -14.62
CA ARG A 10 -9.62 8.21 -13.17
C ARG A 10 -10.13 6.81 -12.81
N ASP A 11 -11.06 6.28 -13.58
CA ASP A 11 -11.59 4.94 -13.35
C ASP A 11 -10.54 3.86 -13.67
N ASN A 12 -9.73 4.06 -14.72
CA ASN A 12 -8.64 3.17 -15.07
C ASN A 12 -7.53 3.13 -14.01
N ASP A 13 -7.17 4.28 -13.46
CA ASP A 13 -6.24 4.35 -12.32
C ASP A 13 -6.76 3.54 -11.13
N LEU A 14 -8.03 3.70 -10.78
CA LEU A 14 -8.63 2.96 -9.67
C LEU A 14 -8.68 1.45 -9.93
N LYS A 15 -8.97 1.02 -11.17
CA LYS A 15 -8.90 -0.40 -11.56
C LYS A 15 -7.49 -0.96 -11.37
N TYR A 16 -6.47 -0.24 -11.81
CA TYR A 16 -5.08 -0.66 -11.66
C TYR A 16 -4.67 -0.80 -10.19
N ARG A 17 -5.01 0.18 -9.35
CA ARG A 17 -4.74 0.12 -7.91
C ARG A 17 -5.47 -1.03 -7.24
N TYR A 18 -6.72 -1.29 -7.60
CA TYR A 18 -7.47 -2.44 -7.10
C TYR A 18 -6.82 -3.77 -7.51
N VAL A 19 -6.38 -3.89 -8.78
CA VAL A 19 -5.63 -5.06 -9.27
C VAL A 19 -4.37 -5.30 -8.45
N LYS A 20 -3.59 -4.24 -8.18
CA LYS A 20 -2.41 -4.33 -7.33
C LYS A 20 -2.74 -4.77 -5.90
N MET A 21 -3.79 -4.21 -5.32
CA MET A 21 -4.23 -4.54 -3.97
C MET A 21 -4.57 -6.03 -3.81
N GLN A 22 -5.24 -6.64 -4.78
CA GLN A 22 -5.60 -8.07 -4.71
C GLN A 22 -4.39 -9.01 -4.83
N GLY A 23 -3.26 -8.53 -5.37
CA GLY A 23 -2.01 -9.28 -5.54
C GLY A 23 -2.05 -10.32 -6.67
N GLN A 24 -3.09 -11.14 -6.73
CA GLN A 24 -3.33 -12.12 -7.79
C GLN A 24 -4.72 -11.93 -8.40
N MET A 25 -4.79 -11.88 -9.72
CA MET A 25 -6.05 -11.76 -10.46
C MET A 25 -6.23 -12.94 -11.40
N THR A 26 -7.33 -13.67 -11.22
CA THR A 26 -7.82 -14.64 -12.21
C THR A 26 -8.63 -13.91 -13.28
N GLU A 27 -8.85 -14.57 -14.43
CA GLU A 27 -9.72 -14.04 -15.49
C GLU A 27 -11.13 -13.71 -14.96
N GLU A 28 -11.65 -14.55 -14.06
CA GLU A 28 -12.93 -14.32 -13.39
C GLU A 28 -12.91 -13.02 -12.55
N ASN A 29 -11.85 -12.78 -11.78
CA ASN A 29 -11.73 -11.56 -10.98
C ASN A 29 -11.65 -10.31 -11.86
N ILE A 30 -10.98 -10.39 -13.02
CA ILE A 30 -10.93 -9.30 -14.00
C ILE A 30 -12.33 -9.02 -14.56
N TYR A 31 -13.08 -10.06 -14.90
CA TYR A 31 -14.46 -9.91 -15.38
C TYR A 31 -15.37 -9.29 -14.31
N GLN A 32 -15.29 -9.76 -13.07
CA GLN A 32 -16.04 -9.19 -11.95
C GLN A 32 -15.68 -7.72 -11.69
N LEU A 33 -14.39 -7.37 -11.79
CA LEU A 33 -13.93 -5.98 -11.69
C LEU A 33 -14.54 -5.10 -12.79
N GLY A 34 -14.67 -5.63 -14.02
CA GLY A 34 -15.39 -4.96 -15.10
C GLY A 34 -16.81 -4.58 -14.69
N ARG A 35 -17.57 -5.55 -14.15
CA ARG A 35 -18.97 -5.34 -13.71
C ARG A 35 -19.09 -4.32 -12.56
N LEU A 36 -18.13 -4.29 -11.63
CA LEU A 36 -18.13 -3.31 -10.55
C LEU A 36 -18.01 -1.86 -11.06
N PHE A 37 -17.41 -1.65 -12.23
CA PHE A 37 -17.25 -0.32 -12.82
C PHE A 37 -18.41 0.09 -13.74
N GLU A 38 -19.43 -0.76 -13.90
CA GLU A 38 -20.68 -0.39 -14.56
C GLU A 38 -21.58 0.44 -13.65
N ASN A 39 -21.44 0.29 -12.32
CA ASN A 39 -22.25 0.98 -11.31
C ASN A 39 -21.41 1.98 -10.49
N ARG A 40 -21.85 3.25 -10.45
CA ARG A 40 -21.18 4.31 -9.68
C ARG A 40 -21.08 4.04 -8.18
N ASP A 41 -22.04 3.36 -7.58
CA ASP A 41 -21.99 3.05 -6.15
C ASP A 41 -20.96 1.96 -5.84
N SER A 42 -20.85 0.96 -6.73
CA SER A 42 -19.78 -0.04 -6.68
C SER A 42 -18.40 0.60 -6.81
N ILE A 43 -18.23 1.60 -7.71
CA ILE A 43 -16.98 2.36 -7.82
C ILE A 43 -16.61 3.07 -6.51
N LYS A 44 -17.58 3.64 -5.79
CA LYS A 44 -17.32 4.28 -4.48
C LYS A 44 -16.84 3.27 -3.45
N ILE A 45 -17.39 2.06 -3.45
CA ILE A 45 -16.98 0.98 -2.54
C ILE A 45 -15.55 0.55 -2.88
N VAL A 46 -15.25 0.31 -4.16
CA VAL A 46 -13.89 -0.04 -4.63
C VAL A 46 -12.88 1.03 -4.22
N ARG A 47 -13.23 2.31 -4.38
CA ARG A 47 -12.37 3.43 -3.95
C ARG A 47 -12.02 3.37 -2.47
N LYS A 48 -13.02 3.17 -1.61
CA LYS A 48 -12.80 3.08 -0.16
C LYS A 48 -11.91 1.88 0.20
N GLN A 49 -12.12 0.73 -0.43
CA GLN A 49 -11.29 -0.46 -0.18
C GLN A 49 -9.83 -0.20 -0.54
N VAL A 50 -9.58 0.37 -1.73
CA VAL A 50 -8.24 0.71 -2.19
C VAL A 50 -7.58 1.72 -1.25
N GLU A 51 -8.26 2.80 -0.88
CA GLU A 51 -7.73 3.84 0.01
C GLU A 51 -7.38 3.27 1.40
N GLN A 52 -8.24 2.41 1.97
CA GLN A 52 -7.98 1.76 3.25
C GLN A 52 -6.76 0.83 3.18
N TYR A 53 -6.65 0.04 2.12
CA TYR A 53 -5.50 -0.85 1.94
C TYR A 53 -4.20 -0.05 1.78
N GLU A 54 -4.19 1.00 0.97
CA GLU A 54 -3.02 1.86 0.77
C GLU A 54 -2.56 2.50 2.08
N GLN A 55 -3.49 2.92 2.94
CA GLN A 55 -3.19 3.42 4.28
C GLN A 55 -2.55 2.34 5.16
N LEU A 56 -3.14 1.14 5.21
CA LEU A 56 -2.62 0.04 6.03
C LEU A 56 -1.22 -0.40 5.58
N VAL A 57 -0.97 -0.50 4.28
CA VAL A 57 0.37 -0.84 3.74
C VAL A 57 1.38 0.24 4.11
N LYS A 58 1.00 1.52 4.01
CA LYS A 58 1.86 2.63 4.41
C LYS A 58 2.21 2.58 5.90
N GLU A 59 1.22 2.40 6.77
CA GLU A 59 1.43 2.29 8.21
C GLU A 59 2.31 1.09 8.57
N GLN A 60 2.12 -0.04 7.89
CA GLN A 60 2.95 -1.22 8.10
C GLN A 60 4.41 -0.96 7.69
N ALA A 61 4.62 -0.35 6.52
CA ALA A 61 5.96 0.00 6.05
C ALA A 61 6.66 0.97 7.02
N GLU A 62 5.96 1.99 7.53
CA GLU A 62 6.50 2.93 8.51
C GLU A 62 6.88 2.23 9.83
N LYS A 63 6.06 1.28 10.30
CA LYS A 63 6.37 0.49 11.50
C LYS A 63 7.61 -0.39 11.32
N VAL A 64 7.73 -1.05 10.16
CA VAL A 64 8.89 -1.88 9.83
C VAL A 64 10.16 -1.05 9.77
N GLU A 65 10.14 0.09 9.07
CA GLU A 65 11.28 0.99 8.98
C GLU A 65 11.70 1.54 10.35
N ARG A 66 10.72 1.88 11.20
CA ARG A 66 11.00 2.33 12.57
C ARG A 66 11.63 1.23 13.42
N ALA A 67 11.12 0.00 13.33
CA ALA A 67 11.68 -1.14 14.04
C ALA A 67 13.12 -1.41 13.61
N ARG A 68 13.41 -1.34 12.31
CA ARG A 68 14.78 -1.50 11.77
C ARG A 68 15.72 -0.45 12.33
N ARG A 69 15.35 0.84 12.26
CA ARG A 69 16.18 1.94 12.79
C ARG A 69 16.45 1.80 14.29
N ASN A 70 15.45 1.39 15.06
CA ASN A 70 15.61 1.18 16.49
C ASN A 70 16.55 0.00 16.78
N ALA A 71 16.46 -1.09 16.02
CA ALA A 71 17.36 -2.23 16.16
C ALA A 71 18.81 -1.85 15.83
N ASP A 72 19.02 -1.13 14.73
CA ASP A 72 20.35 -0.63 14.32
C ASP A 72 20.97 0.29 15.40
N GLU A 73 20.15 1.15 16.01
CA GLU A 73 20.60 2.04 17.09
C GLU A 73 20.95 1.28 18.37
N VAL A 74 20.13 0.29 18.77
CA VAL A 74 20.42 -0.55 19.93
C VAL A 74 21.72 -1.32 19.74
N GLU A 75 21.94 -1.91 18.55
CA GLU A 75 23.17 -2.63 18.23
C GLU A 75 24.39 -1.70 18.31
N ARG A 76 24.28 -0.47 17.78
CA ARG A 76 25.35 0.53 17.84
C ARG A 76 25.70 0.90 19.29
N LEU A 77 24.69 1.21 20.10
CA LEU A 77 24.87 1.57 21.50
C LEU A 77 25.46 0.41 22.33
N GLN A 78 25.06 -0.83 22.04
CA GLN A 78 25.64 -2.02 22.67
C GLN A 78 27.13 -2.15 22.37
N LYS A 79 27.53 -2.04 21.09
CA LYS A 79 28.95 -2.07 20.69
C LYS A 79 29.77 -0.96 21.32
N GLU A 80 29.22 0.25 21.41
CA GLU A 80 29.90 1.38 22.07
C GLU A 80 30.09 1.12 23.57
N ALA A 81 29.05 0.60 24.24
CA ALA A 81 29.14 0.24 25.66
C ALA A 81 30.15 -0.88 25.93
N GLU A 82 30.23 -1.89 25.05
CA GLU A 82 31.25 -2.95 25.12
C GLU A 82 32.66 -2.38 24.92
N ALA A 83 32.88 -1.57 23.89
CA ALA A 83 34.17 -0.92 23.64
C ALA A 83 34.62 -0.01 24.79
N LEU A 84 33.69 0.64 25.50
CA LEU A 84 33.99 1.43 26.69
C LEU A 84 34.37 0.57 27.90
N LYS A 85 33.78 -0.63 28.04
CA LYS A 85 34.14 -1.58 29.10
C LYS A 85 35.54 -2.16 28.88
N GLU A 86 35.91 -2.47 27.65
CA GLU A 86 37.24 -3.02 27.31
C GLU A 86 38.38 -1.99 27.46
N LYS A 87 38.07 -0.70 27.40
CA LYS A 87 39.05 0.39 27.60
C LYS A 87 39.29 0.75 29.07
N LYS A 88 38.56 0.14 30.02
CA LYS A 88 38.73 0.31 31.46
C LYS A 88 39.59 -0.80 32.06
#